data_AF-A0A257JD91-F1
#
_entry.id   AF-A0A257JD91-F1
#
_cell.length_a   1.000
_cell.length_b   1.000
_cell.length_c   1.000
_cell.angle_alpha   90.00
_cell.angle_beta   90.00
_cell.angle_gamma   90.00
#
_symmetry.space_group_name_H-M   'P 1'
#
loop_
_entity.id
_entity.type
_entity.pdbx_description
1 polymer ?
#
loop_
_entity_poly.entity_id
_entity_poly.type
_entity_poly.pdbx_seq_one_letter_code
_entity_poly.pdbx_strand_id
1 'polypeptide(L)' 'QLSVTRAWRLVKFVDNGMLTMTKCSKCGGHFVTHPHEIARHYVCGMCNPPARAGKGRHAGAIRLPGVHECVVD' A
#
# COMPACT_ATOMS: atom_id res chain seq x y z
N GLN A 1 11.93 -3.52 4.36
CA GLN A 1 11.64 -3.91 5.75
C GLN A 1 11.27 -2.65 6.56
N LEU A 2 10.30 -2.72 7.47
CA LEU A 2 9.92 -1.60 8.36
C LEU A 2 10.69 -1.72 9.69
N SER A 3 11.38 -0.66 10.13
CA SER A 3 12.10 -0.68 11.42
C SER A 3 11.16 -0.52 12.61
N VAL A 4 11.59 -0.95 13.81
CA VAL A 4 10.81 -0.84 15.06
C VAL A 4 10.35 0.60 15.31
N THR A 5 11.22 1.59 15.13
CA THR A 5 10.87 3.01 15.32
C THR A 5 9.81 3.49 14.34
N ARG A 6 9.84 3.02 13.09
CA ARG A 6 8.81 3.36 12.10
C ARG A 6 7.49 2.67 12.42
N ALA A 7 7.53 1.40 12.85
CA ALA A 7 6.34 0.67 13.29
C ALA A 7 5.67 1.33 14.50
N TRP A 8 6.46 1.69 15.52
CA TRP A 8 5.95 2.40 16.71
C TRP A 8 5.27 3.72 16.35
N ARG A 9 5.82 4.48 15.40
CA ARG A 9 5.19 5.71 14.91
C ARG A 9 3.83 5.46 14.28
N LEU A 10 3.67 4.38 13.50
CA LEU A 10 2.37 4.00 12.94
C LEU A 10 1.35 3.68 14.03
N VAL A 11 1.76 2.97 15.09
CA VAL A 11 0.88 2.68 16.24
C VAL A 11 0.39 3.98 16.87
N LYS A 12 1.29 4.95 17.09
CA LYS A 12 0.90 6.26 17.65
C LYS A 12 -0.10 7.03 16.79
N PHE A 13 -0.01 6.91 15.48
CA PHE A 13 -0.99 7.54 14.60
C PHE A 13 -2.35 6.82 14.58
N VAL A 14 -2.38 5.51 14.77
CA VAL A 14 -3.62 4.76 14.94
C VAL A 14 -4.27 5.13 16.27
N ASP A 15 -3.51 5.14 17.37
CA ASP A 15 -4.00 5.51 18.71
C ASP A 15 -4.60 6.92 18.74
N ASN A 16 -4.00 7.86 18.01
CA ASN A 16 -4.46 9.26 17.92
C ASN A 16 -5.56 9.48 16.86
N GLY A 17 -6.06 8.42 16.22
CA GLY A 17 -7.12 8.53 15.21
C GLY A 17 -6.69 9.23 13.91
N MET A 18 -5.39 9.30 13.62
CA MET A 18 -4.85 9.88 12.38
C MET A 18 -4.76 8.87 11.24
N LEU A 19 -4.77 7.58 11.55
CA LEU A 19 -4.74 6.48 10.58
C LEU A 19 -5.78 5.43 10.93
N THR A 20 -6.32 4.77 9.91
CA THR A 20 -7.24 3.62 10.05
C THR A 20 -6.84 2.50 9.09
N MET A 21 -7.40 1.31 9.31
CA MET A 21 -7.23 0.15 8.42
C MET A 21 -8.44 0.01 7.51
N THR A 22 -8.23 0.10 6.20
CA THR A 22 -9.28 -0.06 5.19
C THR A 22 -9.05 -1.33 4.39
N LYS A 23 -10.12 -2.11 4.19
CA LYS A 23 -10.10 -3.33 3.39
C LYS A 23 -10.16 -2.99 1.90
N CYS A 24 -9.29 -3.58 1.10
CA CYS A 24 -9.34 -3.44 -0.35
C CYS A 24 -10.50 -4.22 -0.95
N SER A 25 -11.29 -3.59 -1.82
CA SER A 25 -12.42 -4.21 -2.52
C SER A 25 -12.00 -5.27 -3.57
N LYS A 26 -10.75 -5.26 -4.04
CA LYS A 26 -10.24 -6.21 -5.05
C LYS A 26 -9.56 -7.43 -4.44
N CYS A 27 -8.54 -7.23 -3.60
CA CYS A 27 -7.77 -8.34 -3.01
C CYS A 27 -8.19 -8.70 -1.58
N GLY A 28 -9.04 -7.91 -0.93
CA GLY A 28 -9.49 -8.17 0.44
C GLY A 28 -8.46 -7.87 1.55
N GLY A 29 -7.23 -7.46 1.20
CA GLY A 29 -6.20 -7.10 2.18
C GLY A 29 -6.51 -5.80 2.93
N HIS A 30 -5.95 -5.63 4.13
CA HIS A 30 -6.10 -4.42 4.95
C HIS A 30 -4.90 -3.49 4.78
N PHE A 31 -5.18 -2.21 4.53
CA PHE A 31 -4.14 -1.20 4.28
C PHE A 31 -4.34 0.02 5.19
N VAL A 32 -3.22 0.63 5.58
CA VAL A 32 -3.20 1.87 6.37
C VAL A 32 -3.64 3.04 5.49
N THR A 33 -4.66 3.77 5.93
CA THR A 33 -5.33 4.84 5.17
C THR A 33 -5.71 6.01 6.09
N HIS A 34 -6.09 7.14 5.51
CA HIS A 34 -6.67 8.24 6.28
C HIS A 34 -8.05 7.84 6.84
N PRO A 35 -8.42 8.28 8.05
CA PRO A 35 -9.76 8.09 8.63
C PRO A 35 -10.96 8.46 7.76
N HIS A 36 -10.79 9.33 6.76
CA HIS A 36 -11.85 9.84 5.89
C HIS A 36 -11.77 9.27 4.48
N GLU A 37 -11.00 8.20 4.29
CA GLU A 37 -10.92 7.46 3.03
C GLU A 37 -12.27 6.82 2.69
N ILE A 38 -12.62 6.75 1.40
CA ILE A 38 -13.87 6.14 0.93
C ILE A 38 -13.75 4.61 0.98
N ALA A 39 -14.03 4.03 2.14
CA ALA A 39 -13.78 2.62 2.41
C ALA A 39 -14.54 1.64 1.47
N ARG A 40 -15.74 2.01 0.99
CA ARG A 40 -16.59 1.12 0.17
C ARG A 40 -15.93 0.65 -1.13
N HIS A 41 -15.12 1.51 -1.75
CA HIS A 41 -14.51 1.24 -3.05
C HIS A 41 -12.99 1.40 -3.02
N TYR A 42 -12.38 1.36 -1.83
CA TYR A 42 -10.94 1.50 -1.69
C TYR A 42 -10.19 0.40 -2.46
N VAL A 43 -9.31 0.82 -3.37
CA VAL A 43 -8.42 -0.06 -4.13
C VAL A 43 -6.98 0.21 -3.69
N CYS A 44 -6.28 -0.82 -3.22
CA CYS A 44 -4.92 -0.64 -2.74
C CYS A 44 -3.95 -0.37 -3.90
N GLY A 45 -2.82 0.26 -3.58
CA GLY A 45 -1.76 0.56 -4.56
C GLY A 45 -1.05 -0.68 -5.13
N MET A 46 -1.41 -1.90 -4.72
CA MET A 46 -0.96 -3.13 -5.40
C MET A 46 -1.95 -3.57 -6.48
N CYS A 47 -3.26 -3.40 -6.24
CA CYS A 47 -4.31 -3.73 -7.21
C CYS A 47 -4.55 -2.61 -8.24
N ASN A 48 -4.11 -1.39 -7.95
CA ASN A 48 -4.03 -0.29 -8.90
C ASN A 48 -2.65 0.38 -8.77
N PRO A 49 -1.59 -0.27 -9.27
CA PRO A 49 -0.23 0.20 -9.09
C PRO A 49 -0.01 1.56 -9.77
N PRO A 50 0.53 2.56 -9.06
CA PRO A 50 0.92 3.82 -9.71
C PRO A 50 2.04 3.56 -10.72
N ALA A 51 2.23 4.48 -11.68
CA ALA A 51 3.18 4.34 -12.80
C ALA A 51 4.64 4.01 -12.39
N ARG A 52 5.03 4.27 -11.14
CA ARG A 52 6.37 3.99 -10.60
C ARG A 52 6.43 2.78 -9.66
N ALA A 53 5.34 2.04 -9.48
CA ALA A 53 5.34 0.86 -8.65
C ALA A 53 6.17 -0.26 -9.31
N GLY A 54 7.07 -0.87 -8.55
CA GLY A 54 8.01 -1.88 -9.07
C GLY A 54 9.33 -1.33 -9.63
N LYS A 55 9.47 -0.01 -9.86
CA LYS A 55 10.77 0.59 -10.25
C LYS A 55 11.63 0.87 -9.01
N GLY A 56 12.10 -0.20 -8.38
CA GLY A 56 13.14 -0.16 -7.36
C GLY A 56 14.21 -1.19 -7.69
N ARG A 57 15.40 -0.74 -8.13
CA ARG A 57 16.56 -1.63 -8.35
C ARG A 57 17.23 -2.06 -7.03
N HIS A 58 16.70 -1.63 -5.89
CA HIS A 58 17.25 -1.93 -4.57
C HIS A 58 16.81 -3.30 -4.08
N ALA A 59 17.74 -4.03 -3.45
CA ALA A 59 17.43 -5.25 -2.72
C ALA A 59 16.33 -4.97 -1.68
N GLY A 60 15.22 -5.71 -1.76
CA GLY A 60 14.06 -5.52 -0.89
C GLY A 60 12.97 -4.57 -1.42
N ALA A 61 13.06 -4.12 -2.67
CA ALA A 61 11.93 -3.44 -3.33
C ALA A 61 10.71 -4.36 -3.47
N ILE A 62 9.52 -3.76 -3.46
CA ILE A 62 8.25 -4.48 -3.65
C ILE A 62 8.20 -4.98 -5.09
N ARG A 63 8.29 -6.30 -5.27
CA ARG A 63 8.03 -6.96 -6.55
C ARG A 63 6.53 -7.13 -6.68
N LEU A 64 5.92 -6.38 -7.60
CA LEU A 64 4.54 -6.63 -7.98
C LEU A 64 4.54 -7.82 -8.96
N PRO A 65 3.75 -8.88 -8.72
CA PRO A 65 3.54 -9.90 -9.75
C PRO A 65 2.91 -9.20 -10.95
N GLY A 66 3.59 -9.28 -12.10
CA GLY A 66 3.34 -8.43 -13.25
C GLY A 66 1.89 -8.47 -13.72
N VAL A 67 1.29 -7.28 -13.89
CA VAL A 67 0.47 -7.04 -15.08
C VAL A 67 1.45 -7.22 -16.24
N HIS A 68 1.08 -8.07 -17.19
CA HIS A 68 1.82 -8.38 -18.41
C HIS A 68 2.78 -7.26 -18.84
N GLU A 69 4.02 -7.66 -19.08
CA GLU A 69 5.05 -6.91 -19.78
C GLU A 69 4.52 -6.49 -21.15
N CYS A 70 3.80 -5.37 -21.23
CA CYS A 70 3.68 -4.62 -22.47
C CYS A 70 4.99 -3.84 -22.61
N VAL A 71 6.04 -4.56 -23.01
CA VAL A 71 7.11 -3.96 -23.80
C VAL A 71 6.44 -3.37 -25.03
N VAL A 72 6.18 -2.06 -24.96
CA VAL A 72 6.10 -1.26 -26.17
C VAL A 72 7.51 -1.24 -26.76
N ASP A 73 7.56 -1.51 -28.06
CA ASP A 73 8.72 -1.39 -28.98
C ASP A 73 9.82 -0.43 -28.51
#